data_AF-S5ZR01-F1
#
_entry.id   AF-S5ZR01-F1
#
_cell.length_a   1.000
_cell.length_b   1.000
_cell.length_c   1.000
_cell.angle_alpha   90.00
_cell.angle_beta   90.00
_cell.angle_gamma   90.00
#
_symmetry.space_group_name_H-M   'P 1'
#
loop_
_entity.id
_entity.type
_entity.pdbx_description
1 polymer ?
#
loop_
_entity_poly.entity_id
_entity_poly.type
_entity_poly.pdbx_seq_one_letter_code
_entity_poly.pdbx_strand_id
1 'polypeptide(L)'
;MHPDFLVCTCKCRIWNDIPNTKDKARTRFKCIRCGRRVRLVTCKHCGSKDSFEVTKGISKKSGIRPIYRFKCKSCGNELGIFLDYYEESEVAK
;
A
#
# COMPACT_ATOMS: atom_id res chain seq x y z
N MET A 1 1.24 10.80 -15.00
CA MET A 1 2.03 10.83 -13.74
C MET A 1 2.28 9.39 -13.29
N HIS A 2 3.53 9.04 -12.97
CA HIS A 2 3.84 7.75 -12.37
C HIS A 2 3.43 7.76 -10.89
N PRO A 3 2.88 6.66 -10.35
CA PRO A 3 2.52 6.60 -8.94
C PRO A 3 3.79 6.70 -8.09
N ASP A 4 3.69 7.46 -7.01
CA ASP A 4 4.73 7.46 -5.98
C ASP A 4 4.72 6.14 -5.23
N PHE A 5 5.83 5.75 -4.59
CA PHE A 5 5.90 4.48 -3.86
C PHE A 5 6.19 4.69 -2.38
N LEU A 6 5.57 3.86 -1.53
CA LEU A 6 5.86 3.84 -0.12
C LEU A 6 7.25 3.22 0.12
N VAL A 7 8.17 4.03 0.63
CA VAL A 7 9.56 3.63 0.93
C VAL A 7 9.79 3.69 2.43
N CYS A 8 10.33 2.61 2.99
CA CYS A 8 10.75 2.58 4.38
C CYS A 8 12.01 3.43 4.60
N THR A 9 12.26 3.86 5.84
CA THR A 9 13.48 4.59 6.19
C THR A 9 14.76 3.79 5.93
N CYS A 10 14.69 2.45 5.93
CA CYS A 10 15.80 1.57 5.52
C CYS A 10 15.95 1.43 3.98
N LYS A 11 15.27 2.29 3.21
CA LYS A 11 15.19 2.32 1.74
C LYS A 11 14.49 1.12 1.09
N CYS A 12 13.99 0.17 1.88
CA CYS A 12 13.20 -0.95 1.36
C CYS A 12 11.82 -0.48 0.89
N ARG A 13 11.32 -1.06 -0.22
CA ARG A 13 10.02 -0.75 -0.81
C ARG A 13 9.00 -1.88 -0.70
N ILE A 14 9.39 -2.96 -0.02
CA ILE A 14 8.63 -4.21 0.08
C ILE A 14 8.06 -4.32 1.50
N TRP A 15 6.80 -4.70 1.59
CA TRP A 15 6.01 -4.71 2.81
C TRP A 15 5.31 -6.06 3.00
N ASN A 16 5.15 -6.53 4.24
CA ASN A 16 4.59 -7.86 4.53
C ASN A 16 3.09 -7.86 4.83
N ASP A 17 2.48 -6.70 5.05
CA ASP A 17 1.07 -6.63 5.47
C ASP A 17 0.13 -6.42 4.28
N ILE A 18 -0.95 -7.20 4.24
CA ILE A 18 -2.07 -6.98 3.32
C ILE A 18 -2.88 -5.78 3.83
N PRO A 19 -3.19 -4.78 2.97
CA PRO A 19 -4.02 -3.67 3.36
C PRO A 19 -5.37 -4.12 3.91
N ASN A 20 -5.78 -3.58 5.07
CA ASN A 20 -7.13 -3.81 5.56
C ASN A 20 -8.10 -2.98 4.70
N THR A 21 -8.80 -3.65 3.80
CA THR A 21 -9.76 -3.01 2.88
C THR A 21 -11.05 -2.55 3.58
N LYS A 22 -11.33 -3.03 4.80
CA LYS A 22 -12.48 -2.61 5.63
C LYS A 22 -12.16 -1.39 6.49
N ASP A 23 -10.97 -1.32 7.09
CA ASP A 23 -10.49 -0.20 7.92
C ASP A 23 -9.15 0.34 7.41
N LYS A 24 -9.24 1.19 6.38
CA LYS A 24 -8.10 1.66 5.58
C LYS A 24 -7.22 2.68 6.33
N ALA A 25 -7.83 3.55 7.14
CA ALA A 25 -7.11 4.54 7.95
C ALA A 25 -6.19 3.88 9.01
N ARG A 26 -6.53 2.66 9.45
CA ARG A 26 -5.73 1.91 10.42
C ARG A 26 -4.77 0.91 9.80
N THR A 27 -4.69 0.84 8.47
CA THR A 27 -3.80 -0.10 7.79
C THR A 27 -2.35 0.21 8.14
N ARG A 28 -1.62 -0.83 8.58
CA ARG A 28 -0.20 -0.79 8.92
C ARG A 28 0.57 -1.60 7.90
N PHE A 29 1.79 -1.15 7.60
CA PHE A 29 2.72 -1.82 6.71
C PHE A 29 4.03 -2.07 7.44
N LYS A 30 4.42 -3.34 7.55
CA LYS A 30 5.64 -3.83 8.16
C LYS A 30 6.67 -4.03 7.06
N CYS A 31 7.76 -3.29 7.15
CA CYS A 31 8.86 -3.43 6.21
C CYS A 31 9.48 -4.83 6.37
N ILE A 32 9.68 -5.53 5.26
CA ILE A 32 10.31 -6.86 5.29
C ILE A 32 11.74 -6.82 5.83
N ARG A 33 12.48 -5.76 5.49
CA ARG A 33 13.92 -5.67 5.79
C ARG A 33 14.21 -5.35 7.26
N CYS A 34 13.54 -4.34 7.83
CA CYS A 34 13.83 -3.85 9.17
C CYS A 34 12.69 -4.05 10.17
N GLY A 35 11.56 -4.64 9.76
CA GLY A 35 10.40 -4.88 10.63
C GLY A 35 9.64 -3.62 11.07
N ARG A 36 10.07 -2.41 10.65
CA ARG A 36 9.41 -1.16 11.01
C ARG A 36 7.99 -1.11 10.45
N ARG A 37 7.03 -0.70 11.28
CA ARG A 37 5.62 -0.52 10.90
C ARG A 37 5.32 0.94 10.59
N VAL A 38 4.63 1.21 9.48
CA VAL A 38 4.17 2.55 9.09
C VAL A 38 2.66 2.55 8.83
N ARG A 39 2.01 3.71 8.97
CA ARG A 39 0.60 3.93 8.63
C ARG A 39 0.50 5.01 7.56
N LEU A 40 -0.49 4.88 6.68
CA LEU A 40 -0.80 5.90 5.67
C LEU A 40 -1.76 6.95 6.25
N VAL A 41 -1.26 7.73 7.21
CA VAL A 41 -2.09 8.73 7.91
C VAL A 41 -2.20 10.02 7.11
N THR A 42 -1.19 10.40 6.34
CA THR A 42 -1.11 11.74 5.74
C THR A 42 -0.62 11.68 4.31
N CYS A 43 -1.30 12.38 3.40
CA CYS A 43 -0.85 12.52 2.03
C CYS A 43 0.37 13.43 1.95
N LYS A 44 1.48 12.95 1.39
CA LYS A 44 2.70 13.74 1.24
C LYS A 44 2.57 14.92 0.27
N HIS A 45 1.57 14.91 -0.62
CA HIS A 45 1.38 15.95 -1.63
C HIS A 45 0.53 17.12 -1.14
N CYS A 46 -0.55 16.83 -0.41
CA CYS A 46 -1.50 17.87 0.03
C CYS A 46 -1.69 17.94 1.56
N GLY A 47 -0.99 17.11 2.34
CA GLY A 47 -1.10 17.11 3.80
C GLY A 47 -2.42 16.56 4.35
N SER A 48 -3.35 16.14 3.49
CA SER A 48 -4.65 15.63 3.91
C SER A 48 -4.51 14.35 4.73
N LYS A 49 -5.22 14.28 5.87
CA LYS A 49 -5.19 13.16 6.82
C LYS A 49 -6.28 12.14 6.51
N ASP A 50 -6.00 10.86 6.75
CA ASP A 50 -6.93 9.72 6.63
C ASP A 50 -7.72 9.68 5.30
N SER A 51 -7.10 10.22 4.25
CA SER A 51 -7.76 10.51 2.97
C SER A 51 -7.47 9.47 1.88
N PHE A 52 -6.77 8.38 2.19
CA PHE A 52 -6.39 7.38 1.19
C PHE A 52 -7.49 6.35 0.94
N GLU A 53 -7.80 6.12 -0.33
CA GLU A 53 -8.69 5.06 -0.82
C GLU A 53 -7.90 4.05 -1.66
N VAL A 54 -8.13 2.76 -1.44
CA VAL A 54 -7.55 1.72 -2.32
C VAL A 54 -8.25 1.78 -3.68
N THR A 55 -7.51 2.12 -4.73
CA THR A 55 -8.04 2.20 -6.11
C THR A 55 -7.81 0.92 -6.91
N LYS A 56 -6.78 0.15 -6.57
CA LYS A 56 -6.45 -1.09 -7.27
C LYS A 56 -5.79 -2.09 -6.33
N GLY A 57 -6.41 -3.26 -6.16
CA GLY A 57 -5.74 -4.49 -5.72
C GLY A 57 -5.19 -5.19 -6.95
N ILE A 58 -3.92 -5.56 -6.97
CA ILE A 58 -3.29 -6.11 -8.19
C ILE A 58 -3.37 -7.64 -8.25
N SER A 59 -3.72 -8.08 -9.46
CA SER A 59 -3.66 -9.44 -10.00
C SER A 59 -2.22 -9.90 -10.24
N LYS A 60 -1.96 -11.17 -9.94
CA LYS A 60 -0.70 -11.92 -10.05
C LYS A 60 -0.20 -12.13 -11.49
N LYS A 61 -0.77 -11.46 -12.51
CA LYS A 61 -0.38 -11.71 -13.91
C LYS A 61 1.07 -11.25 -14.14
N SER A 62 1.93 -12.25 -14.36
CA SER A 62 3.27 -12.16 -14.95
C SER A 62 4.36 -11.54 -14.08
N GLY A 63 4.82 -12.24 -13.02
CA GLY A 63 6.12 -11.97 -12.36
C GLY A 63 6.31 -10.60 -11.71
N ILE A 64 5.32 -9.71 -11.81
CA ILE A 64 5.30 -8.38 -11.25
C ILE A 64 4.70 -8.49 -9.86
N ARG A 65 5.48 -8.10 -8.84
CA ARG A 65 5.06 -8.09 -7.44
C ARG A 65 3.72 -7.35 -7.30
N PRO A 66 2.79 -7.83 -6.45
CA PRO A 66 1.51 -7.18 -6.26
C PRO A 66 1.72 -5.73 -5.79
N ILE A 67 1.10 -4.78 -6.49
CA ILE A 67 1.10 -3.36 -6.12
C ILE A 67 -0.31 -2.99 -5.65
N TYR A 68 -0.47 -2.67 -4.37
CA TYR A 68 -1.68 -1.95 -3.95
C TYR A 68 -1.52 -0.48 -4.29
N ARG A 69 -2.55 0.11 -4.91
CA ARG A 69 -2.60 1.55 -5.16
C ARG A 69 -3.59 2.23 -4.24
N PHE A 70 -3.15 3.33 -3.66
CA PHE A 70 -3.92 4.20 -2.78
C PHE A 70 -4.02 5.57 -3.42
N LYS A 71 -5.22 6.06 -3.68
CA LYS A 71 -5.46 7.42 -4.14
C LYS A 71 -5.80 8.32 -2.97
N CYS A 72 -5.24 9.52 -2.91
CA CYS A 72 -5.69 10.53 -1.96
C CYS A 72 -7.00 11.15 -2.45
N LYS A 73 -8.08 11.05 -1.66
CA LYS A 73 -9.39 11.64 -1.98
C LYS A 73 -9.35 13.15 -2.18
N SER A 74 -8.41 13.84 -1.52
CA SER A 74 -8.32 15.32 -1.57
C SER A 74 -7.57 15.85 -2.79
N CYS A 75 -6.49 15.20 -3.22
CA CYS A 75 -5.65 15.70 -4.33
C CYS A 75 -5.55 14.75 -5.53
N GLY A 76 -6.14 13.56 -5.45
CA GLY A 76 -6.13 12.57 -6.53
C GLY A 76 -4.80 11.86 -6.76
N ASN A 77 -3.72 12.22 -6.06
CA ASN A 77 -2.41 11.57 -6.21
C ASN A 77 -2.43 10.11 -5.75
N GLU A 78 -1.74 9.25 -6.49
CA GLU A 78 -1.63 7.81 -6.21
C GLU A 78 -0.31 7.44 -5.51
N LEU A 79 -0.43 6.54 -4.52
CA LEU A 79 0.67 5.91 -3.80
C LEU A 79 0.59 4.38 -4.00
N GLY A 80 1.65 3.81 -4.57
CA GLY A 80 1.85 2.37 -4.76
C GLY A 80 2.59 1.71 -3.59
N ILE A 81 2.26 0.45 -3.32
CA ILE A 81 2.89 -0.38 -2.28
C ILE A 81 3.18 -1.76 -2.83
N PHE A 82 4.44 -2.19 -2.81
CA PHE A 82 4.81 -3.56 -3.14
C PHE A 82 4.66 -4.46 -1.92
N LEU A 83 3.93 -5.57 -2.05
CA LEU A 83 3.91 -6.61 -1.02
C LEU A 83 4.92 -7.71 -1.33
N ASP A 84 5.46 -8.32 -0.28
CA ASP A 84 6.35 -9.48 -0.39
C ASP A 84 5.59 -10.74 -0.79
N TYR A 85 4.42 -10.94 -0.18
CA TYR A 85 3.56 -12.09 -0.42
C TYR A 85 2.09 -11.69 -0.21
N TYR A 86 1.23 -12.11 -1.13
CA TYR A 86 -0.21 -12.15 -0.93
C TYR A 86 -0.59 -13.63 -0.91
N GLU A 87 -0.96 -14.14 0.26
CA GLU A 87 -1.58 -15.45 0.33
C GLU A 87 -2.98 -15.30 -0.27
N GLU A 88 -3.28 -16.02 -1.35
CA GLU A 88 -4.64 -16.19 -1.84
C GLU A 88 -5.43 -17.07 -0.86
N SER A 89 -5.62 -16.58 0.36
CA SER A 89 -6.54 -17.19 1.30
C SER A 89 -7.91 -16.56 1.03
N GLU A 90 -8.79 -17.34 0.41
CA GLU A 90 -10.25 -17.17 0.30
C GLU A 90 -10.84 -16.39 -0.90
N VAL A 91 -10.56 -16.86 -2.12
CA VAL A 91 -11.65 -17.04 -3.11
C VAL A 91 -11.57 -18.47 -3.63
N ALA A 92 -11.71 -19.43 -2.73
CA ALA A 92 -11.96 -20.82 -3.08
C ALA A 92 -13.44 -21.12 -2.76
N LYS A 93 -14.24 -21.08 -3.83
CA LYS A 93 -15.63 -21.53 -4.00
C LYS A 93 -16.74 -20.60 -3.53
#